data_AF-A0A9D4BDG2-F1
#
_entry.id   AF-A0A9D4BDG2-F1
#
_cell.length_a   1.000
_cell.length_b   1.000
_cell.length_c   1.000
_cell.angle_alpha   90.00
_cell.angle_beta   90.00
_cell.angle_gamma   90.00
#
_symmetry.space_group_name_H-M   'P 1'
#
loop_
_entity.id
_entity.type
_entity.pdbx_description
1 polymer ?
#
loop_
_entity_poly.entity_id
_entity_poly.type
_entity_poly.pdbx_seq_one_letter_code
_entity_poly.pdbx_strand_id
1 'polypeptide(L)'
;MKTNEVSSDSESDLAEDDPANYCCVCNKFSPPGIGQCDGIVFVKWAQCTACGHWCHLRFCTEVRVVRRLSDFFCPHCAEREC
;
A
#
# COMPACT_ATOMS: atom_id res chain seq x y z
N MET A 1 12.60 48.09 20.91
CA MET A 1 11.71 47.88 19.75
C MET A 1 11.96 46.47 19.26
N LYS A 2 10.87 45.73 19.01
CA LYS A 2 10.85 44.27 18.83
C LYS A 2 10.65 44.02 17.35
N THR A 3 11.60 43.36 16.70
CA THR A 3 11.41 42.80 15.35
C THR A 3 11.45 41.29 15.47
N ASN A 4 10.24 40.72 15.45
CA ASN A 4 10.00 39.32 15.15
C ASN A 4 10.38 39.09 13.69
N GLU A 5 11.34 38.21 13.45
CA GLU A 5 11.48 37.56 12.15
C GLU A 5 11.41 36.06 12.42
N VAL A 6 10.17 35.56 12.48
CA VAL A 6 9.93 34.12 12.35
C VAL A 6 10.02 33.82 10.86
N SER A 7 11.18 33.35 10.42
CA SER A 7 11.35 32.84 9.07
C SER A 7 10.50 31.59 8.96
N SER A 8 9.33 31.74 8.33
CA SER A 8 8.41 30.67 8.02
C SER A 8 8.93 29.96 6.78
N ASP A 9 9.88 29.07 6.98
CA ASP A 9 10.41 28.17 5.96
C ASP A 9 10.34 26.75 6.51
N SER A 10 9.41 25.96 5.99
CA SER A 10 9.51 24.50 5.96
C SER A 10 8.42 23.96 5.05
N GLU A 11 8.74 23.97 3.77
CA GLU A 11 8.52 22.87 2.82
C GLU A 11 7.28 22.02 3.12
N SER A 12 6.15 22.32 2.48
CA SER A 12 5.17 21.25 2.27
C SER A 12 5.87 20.20 1.41
N ASP A 13 6.36 19.11 2.03
CA ASP A 13 6.77 17.88 1.36
C ASP A 13 5.64 17.50 0.39
N LEU A 14 5.78 17.93 -0.86
CA LEU A 14 5.05 17.34 -1.97
C LEU A 14 5.69 15.97 -2.12
N ALA A 15 5.32 15.05 -1.23
CA ALA A 15 5.78 13.67 -1.28
C ALA A 15 5.46 13.19 -2.70
N GLU A 16 6.52 13.06 -3.51
CA GLU A 16 6.37 12.49 -4.83
C GLU A 16 5.69 11.14 -4.64
N ASP A 17 4.66 10.92 -5.44
CA ASP A 17 3.79 9.76 -5.35
C ASP A 17 4.60 8.51 -5.68
N ASP A 18 5.27 7.92 -4.69
CA ASP A 18 6.17 6.78 -4.89
C ASP A 18 5.34 5.53 -5.24
N PRO A 19 5.46 5.00 -6.47
CA PRO A 19 4.71 3.84 -6.91
C PRO A 19 4.96 2.59 -6.06
N ALA A 20 6.06 2.52 -5.31
CA ALA A 20 6.34 1.42 -4.38
C ALA A 20 5.30 1.31 -3.24
N ASN A 21 4.55 2.39 -2.97
CA ASN A 21 3.47 2.41 -1.98
C ASN A 21 2.14 1.84 -2.51
N TYR A 22 2.08 1.47 -3.79
CA TYR A 22 0.86 0.99 -4.42
C TYR A 22 0.77 -0.53 -4.50
N CYS A 23 -0.48 -0.99 -4.47
CA CYS A 23 -0.74 -2.39 -4.73
C CYS A 23 -0.40 -2.72 -6.19
N CYS A 24 0.49 -3.70 -6.40
CA CYS A 24 0.91 -4.15 -7.73
C CYS A 24 -0.19 -4.74 -8.61
N VAL A 25 -1.39 -5.01 -8.05
CA VAL A 25 -2.52 -5.57 -8.80
C VAL A 25 -3.44 -4.47 -9.29
N CYS A 26 -3.81 -3.52 -8.43
CA CYS A 26 -4.77 -2.47 -8.76
C CYS A 26 -4.16 -1.08 -8.97
N ASN A 27 -2.85 -0.92 -8.73
CA ASN A 27 -2.08 0.32 -8.81
C ASN A 27 -2.69 1.47 -7.99
N LYS A 28 -3.19 1.14 -6.80
CA LYS A 28 -3.78 2.10 -5.85
C LYS A 28 -3.25 1.86 -4.45
N PHE A 29 -3.17 2.93 -3.68
CA PHE A 29 -2.91 2.84 -2.24
C PHE A 29 -4.11 2.25 -1.49
N SER A 30 -5.33 2.73 -1.77
CA SER A 30 -6.54 2.20 -1.15
C SER A 30 -7.20 1.11 -2.00
N PRO A 31 -7.64 -0.01 -1.41
CA PRO A 31 -8.25 -1.09 -2.16
C PRO A 31 -9.63 -0.71 -2.70
N PRO A 32 -10.09 -1.37 -3.79
CA PRO A 32 -11.43 -1.17 -4.32
C PRO A 32 -12.50 -1.57 -3.28
N GLY A 33 -13.59 -0.80 -3.21
CA GLY A 33 -14.75 -1.09 -2.36
C GLY A 33 -14.59 -0.74 -0.87
N ILE A 34 -13.43 -0.26 -0.43
CA ILE A 34 -13.19 0.09 0.99
C ILE A 34 -14.15 1.17 1.50
N GLY A 35 -14.48 2.16 0.66
CA GLY A 35 -15.37 3.27 1.01
C GLY A 35 -16.85 2.90 1.07
N GLN A 36 -17.21 1.68 0.71
CA GLN A 36 -18.59 1.17 0.77
C GLN A 36 -18.88 0.39 2.06
N CYS A 37 -17.91 0.31 2.98
CA CYS A 37 -18.08 -0.37 4.26
C CYS A 37 -18.60 0.61 5.32
N ASP A 38 -19.68 0.24 6.01
CA ASP A 38 -20.29 1.05 7.09
C ASP A 38 -19.47 1.09 8.41
N GLY A 39 -18.19 0.70 8.38
CA GLY A 39 -17.34 0.63 9.56
C GLY A 39 -15.84 0.76 9.25
N ILE A 40 -15.03 0.84 10.30
CA ILE A 40 -13.57 0.93 10.17
C ILE A 40 -13.04 -0.40 9.66
N VAL A 41 -12.40 -0.38 8.48
CA VAL A 41 -11.79 -1.56 7.87
C VAL A 41 -10.28 -1.39 7.81
N PHE A 42 -9.57 -2.29 8.48
CA PHE A 42 -8.12 -2.38 8.40
C PHE A 42 -7.72 -3.20 7.17
N VAL A 43 -7.07 -2.54 6.22
CA VAL A 43 -6.54 -3.20 5.02
C VAL A 43 -5.27 -3.95 5.41
N LYS A 44 -5.26 -5.26 5.16
CA LYS A 44 -4.08 -6.10 5.35
C LYS A 44 -3.26 -6.12 4.07
N TRP A 45 -1.95 -6.06 4.21
CA TRP A 45 -1.00 -6.07 3.11
C TRP A 45 -0.04 -7.25 3.24
N ALA A 46 0.45 -7.72 2.09
CA ALA A 46 1.57 -8.65 2.02
C ALA A 46 2.50 -8.25 0.87
N GLN A 47 3.80 -8.45 1.06
CA GLN A 47 4.80 -8.25 0.03
C GLN A 47 4.99 -9.53 -0.76
N CYS A 48 4.92 -9.45 -2.08
CA CYS A 48 5.13 -10.59 -2.97
C CYS A 48 6.60 -11.04 -2.93
N THR A 49 6.85 -12.33 -2.68
CA THR A 49 8.20 -12.91 -2.68
C THR A 49 8.89 -12.78 -4.05
N ALA A 50 8.13 -12.88 -5.15
CA ALA A 50 8.70 -12.86 -6.50
C ALA A 50 9.02 -11.45 -7.03
N CYS A 51 8.10 -10.48 -6.88
CA CYS A 51 8.29 -9.14 -7.44
C CYS A 51 8.68 -8.07 -6.43
N GLY A 52 8.64 -8.36 -5.13
CA GLY A 52 8.98 -7.41 -4.06
C GLY A 52 7.93 -6.31 -3.83
N HIS A 53 6.84 -6.28 -4.59
CA HIS A 53 5.79 -5.26 -4.45
C HIS A 53 4.69 -5.68 -3.46
N TRP A 54 3.99 -4.68 -2.92
CA TRP A 54 2.91 -4.87 -1.96
C TRP A 54 1.58 -5.20 -2.64
N CYS A 55 0.70 -5.92 -1.94
CA CYS A 55 -0.63 -6.26 -2.41
C CYS A 55 -1.68 -6.23 -1.29
N HIS A 56 -2.89 -5.76 -1.60
CA HIS A 56 -4.02 -5.79 -0.67
C HIS A 56 -4.56 -7.22 -0.52
N LEU A 57 -4.36 -7.82 0.64
CA LEU A 57 -4.99 -9.10 0.98
C LEU A 57 -6.51 -8.93 1.04
N ARG A 58 -7.25 -10.00 0.73
CA ARG A 58 -8.73 -10.06 0.64
C ARG A 58 -9.38 -9.20 -0.46
N PHE A 59 -8.77 -8.09 -0.88
CA PHE A 59 -9.34 -7.16 -1.87
C PHE A 59 -8.81 -7.42 -3.27
N CYS A 60 -7.49 -7.57 -3.41
CA CYS A 60 -6.83 -7.79 -4.69
C CYS A 60 -6.33 -9.24 -4.85
N THR A 61 -6.56 -10.07 -3.83
CA THR A 61 -6.22 -11.51 -3.81
C THR A 61 -7.27 -12.29 -3.04
N GLU A 62 -7.41 -13.59 -3.32
CA GLU A 62 -8.23 -14.51 -2.52
C GLU A 62 -7.61 -14.80 -1.13
N VAL A 63 -6.31 -14.58 -0.98
CA VAL A 63 -5.58 -14.77 0.28
C VAL A 63 -6.04 -13.75 1.33
N ARG A 64 -6.44 -14.25 2.50
CA ARG A 64 -6.93 -13.41 3.62
C ARG A 64 -5.87 -13.17 4.70
N VAL A 65 -4.91 -14.09 4.82
CA VAL A 65 -3.87 -14.08 5.86
C VAL A 65 -2.63 -14.76 5.29
N VAL A 66 -1.47 -14.13 5.46
CA VAL A 66 -0.16 -14.75 5.24
C VAL A 66 0.42 -15.11 6.59
N ARG A 67 0.86 -16.36 6.77
CA ARG A 67 1.48 -16.80 8.02
C ARG A 67 2.92 -16.28 8.09
N ARG A 68 3.44 -16.12 9.31
CA ARG A 68 4.86 -15.78 9.49
C ARG A 68 5.73 -16.81 8.79
N LEU A 69 6.79 -16.35 8.10
CA LEU A 69 7.76 -17.18 7.38
C LEU A 69 7.18 -17.98 6.20
N SER A 70 5.96 -17.66 5.74
CA SER A 70 5.41 -18.25 4.52
C SER A 70 5.60 -17.30 3.35
N ASP A 71 5.88 -17.87 2.18
CA ASP A 71 5.88 -17.11 0.94
C ASP A 71 4.47 -16.66 0.55
N PHE A 72 4.41 -15.52 -0.10
CA PHE A 72 3.20 -14.99 -0.71
C PHE A 72 3.51 -14.53 -2.12
N PHE A 73 2.69 -14.95 -3.07
CA PHE A 73 2.79 -14.55 -4.46
C PHE A 73 1.53 -13.78 -4.84
N CYS A 74 1.70 -12.58 -5.40
CA CYS A 74 0.57 -11.84 -5.96
C CYS A 74 0.00 -12.58 -7.20
N PRO A 75 -1.27 -12.31 -7.60
CA PRO A 75 -1.94 -13.05 -8.66
C PRO A 75 -1.13 -13.16 -9.97
N HIS A 76 -0.54 -12.05 -10.42
CA HIS A 76 0.22 -12.03 -11.67
C HIS A 76 1.59 -12.72 -11.59
N CYS A 77 2.11 -12.98 -10.38
CA CYS A 77 3.33 -13.78 -10.18
C CYS A 77 3.00 -15.25 -9.94
N ALA A 78 1.89 -15.54 -9.25
CA ALA A 78 1.43 -16.91 -9.01
C ALA A 78 1.12 -17.66 -10.32
N GLU A 79 0.59 -16.96 -11.34
CA GLU A 79 0.33 -17.54 -12.66
C GLU A 79 1.59 -17.81 -13.50
N ARG A 80 2.76 -17.27 -13.10
CA ARG A 80 4.03 -17.43 -13.83
C ARG A 80 4.90 -18.60 -13.33
N GLU A 81 4.48 -19.27 -12.26
CA GLU A 81 5.18 -20.42 -11.68
C GLU A 81 4.60 -21.79 -12.12
N CYS A 82 3.86 -21.84 -13.24
CA CYS A 82 3.39 -23.08 -13.88
C CYS A 82 4.05 -23.31 -15.24
#